data_AF-A0A1Y4TKG9-F1
#
_entry.id   AF-A0A1Y4TKG9-F1
#
_cell.length_a   1.000
_cell.length_b   1.000
_cell.length_c   1.000
_cell.angle_alpha   90.00
_cell.angle_beta   90.00
_cell.angle_gamma   90.00
#
_symmetry.space_group_name_H-M   'P 1'
#
loop_
_entity.id
_entity.type
_entity.pdbx_description
1 polymer ?
#
loop_
_entity_poly.entity_id
_entity_poly.type
_entity_poly.pdbx_seq_one_letter_code
_entity_poly.pdbx_strand_id
1 'polypeptide(L)'
;MNLNILALGSIGTIGGADGPTAIYVTGSPVGWIILITVLCLAQAYLLGSIDFGVVVSRLIFKEDVRSKGSGNAGTTNILRTYGKKAAALTLMGDMGKGVLAVLIGRLLFGLLPVPDAALYGAHLAAIAATCGHLWPVWFGFKGGKGVAVAAGAILASQPVVVAALAVVFFTLAFTTRIVSLSSITVAVLYPVFTALWCWYQGDVIWFPTLCAAIMGALVVWMHRANIQRLRNGTEYKFGEKKK
;
A
#
# COMPACT_ATOMS: atom_id res chain seq x y z
N MET A 1 -28.09 -25.16 37.12
CA MET A 1 -28.42 -25.08 35.68
C MET A 1 -28.91 -23.67 35.40
N ASN A 2 -28.00 -22.72 35.16
CA ASN A 2 -28.31 -21.32 34.85
C ASN A 2 -27.34 -20.86 33.75
N LEU A 3 -27.44 -21.50 32.59
CA LEU A 3 -26.84 -21.02 31.35
C LEU A 3 -27.91 -20.25 30.57
N ASN A 4 -27.51 -19.11 30.01
CA ASN A 4 -28.13 -18.49 28.84
C ASN A 4 -29.53 -17.87 29.01
N ILE A 5 -29.64 -16.75 29.72
CA ILE A 5 -30.70 -15.76 29.41
C ILE A 5 -30.07 -14.44 28.91
N LEU A 6 -28.96 -14.01 29.50
CA LEU A 6 -28.20 -12.86 29.00
C LEU A 6 -27.52 -13.10 27.63
N ALA A 7 -27.05 -14.33 27.38
CA ALA A 7 -26.46 -14.70 26.09
C ALA A 7 -27.49 -14.89 24.95
N LEU A 8 -28.75 -15.17 25.28
CA LEU A 8 -29.85 -15.25 24.29
C LEU A 8 -30.42 -13.87 23.96
N GLY A 9 -30.43 -12.95 24.93
CA GLY A 9 -30.83 -11.56 24.70
C GLY A 9 -29.93 -10.83 23.70
N SER A 10 -28.62 -11.04 23.78
CA SER A 10 -27.66 -10.46 22.83
C SER A 10 -27.81 -11.03 21.41
N ILE A 11 -28.12 -12.33 21.27
CA ILE A 11 -28.35 -12.97 19.96
C ILE A 11 -29.65 -12.46 19.30
N GLY A 12 -30.71 -12.23 20.09
CA GLY A 12 -31.97 -11.66 19.59
C GLY A 12 -31.83 -10.23 19.05
N THR A 13 -30.97 -9.42 19.64
CA THR A 13 -30.64 -8.08 19.13
C THR A 13 -29.78 -8.10 17.86
N ILE A 14 -28.97 -9.13 17.61
CA ILE A 14 -28.10 -9.21 16.41
C ILE A 14 -28.92 -9.35 15.11
N GLY A 15 -30.13 -9.91 15.18
CA GLY A 15 -31.01 -10.06 14.01
C GLY A 15 -31.63 -8.75 13.50
N GLY A 16 -31.56 -7.66 14.28
CA GLY A 16 -32.16 -6.36 13.93
C GLY A 16 -31.32 -5.13 14.27
N ALA A 17 -30.18 -5.28 14.95
CA ALA A 17 -29.24 -4.21 15.25
C ALA A 17 -28.37 -3.89 14.04
N ASP A 18 -28.30 -2.62 13.66
CA ASP A 18 -27.23 -2.12 12.80
C ASP A 18 -25.86 -2.32 13.50
N GLY A 19 -24.79 -2.46 12.72
CA GLY A 19 -23.43 -2.72 13.22
C GLY A 19 -23.00 -1.90 14.46
N PRO A 20 -23.34 -0.59 14.56
CA PRO A 20 -23.09 0.21 15.75
C PRO A 20 -23.78 -0.34 17.00
N THR A 21 -25.06 -0.70 16.92
CA THR A 21 -25.85 -1.21 18.05
C THR A 21 -25.35 -2.57 18.52
N ALA A 22 -24.86 -3.41 17.61
CA ALA A 22 -24.24 -4.69 17.96
C ALA A 22 -22.93 -4.52 18.77
N ILE A 23 -22.13 -3.49 18.49
CA ILE A 23 -20.87 -3.19 19.21
C ILE A 23 -21.16 -2.77 20.66
N TYR A 24 -22.20 -1.95 20.88
CA TYR A 24 -22.59 -1.54 22.25
C TYR A 24 -23.13 -2.68 23.10
N VAL A 25 -23.74 -3.70 22.48
CA VAL A 25 -24.46 -4.78 23.18
C VAL A 25 -23.55 -5.98 23.52
N THR A 26 -22.40 -6.15 22.86
CA THR A 26 -21.67 -7.45 22.89
C THR A 26 -20.24 -7.41 23.47
N GLY A 27 -19.64 -6.26 23.77
CA GLY A 27 -18.28 -6.22 24.34
C GLY A 27 -17.75 -4.84 24.75
N SER A 28 -16.58 -4.83 25.41
CA SER A 28 -15.84 -3.58 25.71
C SER A 28 -15.47 -2.86 24.39
N PRO A 29 -15.74 -1.55 24.25
CA PRO A 29 -15.38 -0.77 23.05
C PRO A 29 -13.92 -0.93 22.62
N VAL A 30 -13.02 -1.15 23.60
CA VAL A 30 -11.58 -1.38 23.35
C VAL A 30 -11.33 -2.71 22.63
N GLY A 31 -12.07 -3.76 22.97
CA GLY A 31 -11.91 -5.08 22.35
C GLY A 31 -12.23 -5.06 20.85
N TRP A 32 -13.30 -4.35 20.47
CA TRP A 32 -13.68 -4.18 19.06
C TRP A 32 -12.67 -3.35 18.27
N ILE A 33 -12.14 -2.27 18.86
CA ILE A 33 -11.08 -1.46 18.23
C ILE A 33 -9.84 -2.32 17.96
N ILE A 34 -9.40 -3.12 18.94
CA ILE A 34 -8.25 -4.01 18.78
C ILE A 34 -8.50 -5.03 17.68
N LEU A 35 -9.65 -5.71 17.71
CA LEU A 35 -10.02 -6.71 16.71
C LEU A 35 -10.04 -6.12 15.30
N ILE A 36 -10.72 -4.99 15.10
CA ILE A 36 -10.82 -4.32 13.79
C ILE A 36 -9.45 -3.84 13.32
N THR A 37 -8.61 -3.34 14.21
CA THR A 37 -7.23 -2.96 13.89
C THR A 37 -6.42 -4.16 13.41
N VAL A 38 -6.48 -5.30 14.11
CA VAL A 38 -5.80 -6.53 13.73
C VAL A 38 -6.29 -7.04 12.38
N LEU A 39 -7.60 -7.07 12.15
CA LEU A 39 -8.19 -7.49 10.88
C LEU A 39 -7.77 -6.57 9.74
N CYS A 40 -7.76 -5.26 9.95
CA CYS A 40 -7.33 -4.25 8.98
C CYS A 40 -5.86 -4.43 8.57
N LEU A 41 -4.97 -4.62 9.55
CA LEU A 41 -3.55 -4.84 9.29
C LEU A 41 -3.30 -6.21 8.61
N ALA A 42 -3.96 -7.26 9.09
CA ALA A 42 -3.81 -8.61 8.55
C ALA A 42 -4.28 -8.68 7.09
N GLN A 43 -5.50 -8.22 6.79
CA GLN A 43 -6.00 -8.25 5.41
C GLN A 43 -5.11 -7.44 4.46
N ALA A 44 -4.69 -6.24 4.88
CA ALA A 44 -3.86 -5.39 4.04
C ALA A 44 -2.49 -6.00 3.78
N TYR A 45 -1.83 -6.55 4.81
CA TYR A 45 -0.54 -7.20 4.66
C TYR A 45 -0.62 -8.46 3.78
N LEU A 46 -1.64 -9.30 3.96
CA LEU A 46 -1.83 -10.52 3.16
C LEU A 46 -2.14 -10.20 1.69
N LEU A 47 -3.00 -9.20 1.42
CA LEU A 47 -3.26 -8.70 0.07
C LEU A 47 -2.00 -8.08 -0.55
N GLY A 48 -1.33 -7.20 0.19
CA GLY A 48 -0.07 -6.56 -0.23
C GLY A 48 1.02 -7.57 -0.58
N SER A 49 1.06 -8.70 0.15
CA SER A 49 1.99 -9.80 -0.06
C SER A 49 1.82 -10.52 -1.39
N ILE A 50 0.72 -10.32 -2.12
CA ILE A 50 0.52 -10.86 -3.47
C ILE A 50 1.38 -10.05 -4.44
N ASP A 51 2.66 -10.39 -4.58
CA ASP A 51 3.60 -9.77 -5.51
C ASP A 51 3.24 -10.11 -6.96
N PHE A 52 2.62 -9.17 -7.67
CA PHE A 52 2.16 -9.41 -9.04
C PHE A 52 3.31 -9.58 -10.02
N GLY A 53 4.51 -9.06 -9.76
CA GLY A 53 5.65 -9.32 -10.62
C GLY A 53 6.07 -10.78 -10.57
N VAL A 54 6.09 -11.36 -9.37
CA VAL A 54 6.34 -12.81 -9.19
C VAL A 54 5.19 -13.64 -9.77
N VAL A 55 3.94 -13.26 -9.52
CA VAL A 55 2.77 -14.00 -10.04
C VAL A 55 2.75 -14.00 -11.57
N VAL A 56 2.87 -12.83 -12.21
CA VAL A 56 2.85 -12.68 -13.67
C VAL A 56 4.01 -13.44 -14.30
N SER A 57 5.22 -13.31 -13.76
CA SER A 57 6.40 -14.02 -14.31
C SER A 57 6.25 -15.54 -14.22
N ARG A 58 5.84 -16.07 -13.06
CA ARG A 58 5.70 -17.52 -12.86
C ARG A 58 4.54 -18.12 -13.66
N LEU A 59 3.40 -17.44 -13.73
CA LEU A 59 2.22 -17.99 -14.39
C LEU A 59 2.36 -17.97 -15.91
N ILE A 60 2.82 -16.84 -16.47
CA ILE A 60 2.87 -16.61 -17.92
C ILE A 60 4.18 -17.12 -18.52
N PHE A 61 5.31 -16.86 -17.87
CA PHE A 61 6.65 -17.13 -18.43
C PHE A 61 7.35 -18.33 -17.79
N LYS A 62 6.75 -18.95 -16.77
CA LYS A 62 7.31 -20.12 -16.04
C LYS A 62 8.68 -19.88 -15.40
N GLU A 63 9.04 -18.61 -15.19
CA GLU A 63 10.30 -18.18 -14.56
C GLU A 63 10.00 -17.21 -13.41
N ASP A 64 10.93 -17.07 -12.46
CA ASP A 64 10.85 -16.06 -11.41
C ASP A 64 11.59 -14.79 -11.86
N VAL A 65 10.90 -13.65 -11.96
CA VAL A 65 11.54 -12.38 -12.36
C VAL A 65 12.73 -12.00 -11.48
N ARG A 66 12.77 -12.45 -10.22
CA ARG A 66 13.85 -12.14 -9.27
C ARG A 66 15.18 -12.81 -9.61
N SER A 67 15.19 -13.81 -10.50
CA SER A 67 16.43 -14.39 -11.04
C SER A 67 16.90 -13.71 -12.34
N LYS A 68 16.24 -12.63 -12.78
CA LYS A 68 16.53 -11.93 -14.04
C LYS A 68 16.67 -10.42 -13.81
N GLY A 69 17.31 -9.75 -14.77
CA GLY A 69 17.40 -8.29 -14.81
C GLY A 69 18.05 -7.70 -13.56
N SER A 70 17.33 -6.85 -12.84
CA SER A 70 17.81 -6.23 -11.59
C SER A 70 17.65 -7.10 -10.34
N GLY A 71 17.03 -8.27 -10.48
CA GLY A 71 16.71 -9.18 -9.37
C GLY A 71 15.55 -8.72 -8.47
N ASN A 72 14.90 -7.60 -8.79
CA ASN A 72 13.74 -7.09 -8.04
C ASN A 72 12.42 -7.54 -8.69
N ALA A 73 11.37 -7.73 -7.89
CA ALA A 73 10.06 -8.13 -8.40
C ALA A 73 9.22 -7.01 -9.02
N GLY A 74 9.61 -5.75 -8.86
CA GLY A 74 8.80 -4.61 -9.30
C GLY A 74 8.64 -4.46 -10.82
N THR A 75 7.62 -3.70 -11.20
CA THR A 75 7.20 -3.40 -12.59
C THR A 75 8.35 -3.04 -13.54
N THR A 76 9.32 -2.24 -13.09
CA THR A 76 10.44 -1.82 -13.94
C THR A 76 11.32 -3.01 -14.37
N ASN A 77 11.48 -4.02 -13.52
CA ASN A 77 12.23 -5.22 -13.89
C ASN A 77 11.42 -6.08 -14.86
N ILE A 78 10.13 -6.30 -14.57
CA ILE A 78 9.21 -7.00 -15.49
C ILE A 78 9.22 -6.35 -16.88
N LEU A 79 9.19 -5.02 -16.95
CA LEU A 79 9.23 -4.28 -18.21
C LEU A 79 10.50 -4.55 -19.02
N ARG A 80 11.64 -4.64 -18.34
CA ARG A 80 12.93 -4.93 -18.96
C ARG A 80 13.08 -6.40 -19.37
N THR A 81 12.49 -7.32 -18.61
CA THR A 81 12.65 -8.77 -18.84
C THR A 81 11.60 -9.35 -19.80
N TYR A 82 10.33 -8.99 -19.63
CA TYR A 82 9.19 -9.61 -20.30
C TYR A 82 8.33 -8.63 -21.14
N GLY A 83 8.68 -7.34 -21.12
CA GLY A 83 8.07 -6.32 -21.98
C GLY A 83 6.81 -5.64 -21.42
N LYS A 84 6.24 -4.76 -22.24
CA LYS A 84 5.22 -3.78 -21.83
C LYS A 84 3.93 -4.41 -21.31
N LYS A 85 3.44 -5.49 -21.93
CA LYS A 85 2.17 -6.14 -21.55
C LYS A 85 2.26 -6.75 -20.14
N ALA A 86 3.33 -7.50 -19.86
CA ALA A 86 3.58 -8.08 -18.53
C ALA A 86 3.76 -6.99 -17.47
N ALA A 87 4.45 -5.90 -17.81
CA ALA A 87 4.64 -4.78 -16.90
C ALA A 87 3.33 -4.06 -16.60
N ALA A 88 2.47 -3.83 -17.59
CA ALA A 88 1.16 -3.24 -17.38
C ALA A 88 0.30 -4.09 -16.45
N LEU A 89 0.26 -5.42 -16.65
CA LEU A 89 -0.47 -6.33 -15.77
C LEU A 89 0.08 -6.30 -14.33
N THR A 90 1.41 -6.28 -14.19
CA THR A 90 2.07 -6.16 -12.88
C THR A 90 1.70 -4.84 -12.19
N LEU A 91 1.76 -3.72 -12.91
CA LEU A 91 1.43 -2.40 -12.39
C LEU A 91 -0.04 -2.33 -11.95
N MET A 92 -0.96 -2.82 -12.77
CA MET A 92 -2.39 -2.84 -12.45
C MET A 92 -2.67 -3.71 -11.22
N GLY A 93 -2.03 -4.88 -11.11
CA GLY A 93 -2.18 -5.74 -9.94
C GLY A 93 -1.61 -5.13 -8.66
N ASP A 94 -0.40 -4.56 -8.72
CA ASP A 94 0.23 -3.93 -7.57
C ASP A 94 -0.49 -2.64 -7.13
N MET A 95 -0.97 -1.80 -8.06
CA MET A 95 -1.80 -0.65 -7.71
C MET A 95 -3.17 -1.10 -7.18
N GLY A 96 -3.79 -2.08 -7.85
CA GLY A 96 -5.12 -2.58 -7.52
C GLY A 96 -5.20 -3.18 -6.11
N LYS A 97 -4.20 -3.96 -5.69
CA LYS A 97 -4.16 -4.47 -4.32
C LYS A 97 -3.96 -3.35 -3.28
N GLY A 98 -3.24 -2.29 -3.62
CA GLY A 98 -3.08 -1.10 -2.76
C GLY A 98 -4.41 -0.38 -2.58
N VAL A 99 -5.14 -0.15 -3.68
CA VAL A 99 -6.50 0.42 -3.66
C VAL A 99 -7.42 -0.46 -2.81
N LEU A 100 -7.47 -1.76 -3.10
CA LEU A 100 -8.36 -2.70 -2.43
C LEU A 100 -8.10 -2.78 -0.93
N ALA A 101 -6.83 -2.86 -0.51
CA ALA A 101 -6.47 -2.90 0.90
C ALA A 101 -6.96 -1.65 1.65
N VAL A 102 -6.81 -0.46 1.06
CA VAL A 102 -7.27 0.81 1.64
C VAL A 102 -8.80 0.88 1.73
N LEU A 103 -9.52 0.46 0.68
CA LEU A 103 -10.98 0.44 0.69
C LEU A 103 -11.54 -0.51 1.75
N ILE A 104 -10.96 -1.71 1.89
CA ILE A 104 -11.33 -2.66 2.93
C ILE A 104 -10.99 -2.09 4.32
N GLY A 105 -9.82 -1.46 4.47
CA GLY A 105 -9.43 -0.81 5.73
C GLY A 105 -10.41 0.29 6.17
N ARG A 106 -10.85 1.12 5.21
CA ARG A 106 -11.91 2.13 5.42
C ARG A 106 -13.21 1.49 5.86
N LEU A 107 -13.64 0.42 5.18
CA LEU A 107 -14.87 -0.29 5.50
C LEU A 107 -14.83 -0.88 6.92
N LEU A 108 -13.74 -1.57 7.27
CA LEU A 108 -13.59 -2.19 8.59
C LEU A 108 -13.63 -1.16 9.72
N PHE A 109 -12.91 -0.04 9.58
CA PHE A 109 -12.93 1.01 10.58
C PHE A 109 -14.23 1.82 10.57
N GLY A 110 -14.92 1.91 9.44
CA GLY A 110 -16.25 2.53 9.36
C GLY A 110 -17.33 1.79 10.17
N LEU A 111 -17.07 0.56 10.60
CA LEU A 111 -17.92 -0.18 11.54
C LEU A 111 -17.78 0.34 12.98
N LEU A 112 -16.70 1.03 13.32
CA LEU A 112 -16.50 1.58 14.66
C LEU A 112 -17.35 2.85 14.85
N PRO A 113 -18.02 3.01 16.00
CA PRO A 113 -18.74 4.23 16.35
C PRO A 113 -17.76 5.33 16.82
N VAL A 114 -16.71 5.58 16.05
CA VAL A 114 -15.66 6.56 16.33
C VAL A 114 -15.60 7.52 15.14
N PRO A 115 -15.72 8.85 15.36
CA PRO A 115 -15.56 9.83 14.29
C PRO A 115 -14.24 9.65 13.55
N ASP A 116 -14.29 9.79 12.23
CA ASP A 116 -13.14 9.67 11.33
C ASP A 116 -12.40 8.32 11.37
N ALA A 117 -12.97 7.27 11.97
CA ALA A 117 -12.36 5.95 12.06
C ALA A 117 -11.86 5.45 10.69
N ALA A 118 -12.66 5.63 9.64
CA ALA A 118 -12.32 5.24 8.27
C ALA A 118 -11.00 5.86 7.78
N LEU A 119 -10.65 7.08 8.21
CA LEU A 119 -9.37 7.72 7.90
C LEU A 119 -8.19 6.91 8.47
N TYR A 120 -8.30 6.48 9.74
CA TYR A 120 -7.29 5.66 10.39
C TYR A 120 -7.14 4.30 9.71
N GLY A 121 -8.26 3.64 9.42
CA GLY A 121 -8.28 2.37 8.69
C GLY A 121 -7.62 2.46 7.31
N ALA A 122 -7.85 3.56 6.57
CA ALA A 122 -7.24 3.80 5.27
C ALA A 122 -5.70 3.84 5.34
N HIS A 123 -5.15 4.62 6.28
CA HIS A 123 -3.71 4.85 6.37
C HIS A 123 -2.98 3.64 6.98
N LEU A 124 -3.57 2.98 7.97
CA LEU A 124 -3.04 1.73 8.53
C LEU A 124 -2.98 0.62 7.46
N ALA A 125 -4.05 0.48 6.67
CA ALA A 125 -4.07 -0.47 5.56
C ALA A 125 -3.05 -0.11 4.47
N ALA A 126 -2.88 1.17 4.14
CA ALA A 126 -1.88 1.62 3.15
C ALA A 126 -0.45 1.22 3.56
N ILE A 127 -0.09 1.41 4.83
CA ILE A 127 1.20 1.00 5.38
C ILE A 127 1.33 -0.52 5.36
N ALA A 128 0.34 -1.25 5.87
CA ALA A 128 0.37 -2.71 5.95
C ALA A 128 0.45 -3.37 4.56
N ALA A 129 -0.30 -2.88 3.58
CA ALA A 129 -0.24 -3.35 2.19
C ALA A 129 1.13 -3.06 1.55
N THR A 130 1.71 -1.90 1.83
CA THR A 130 3.06 -1.56 1.39
C THR A 130 4.07 -2.53 1.99
N CYS A 131 4.04 -2.74 3.32
CA CYS A 131 4.88 -3.71 4.01
C CYS A 131 4.72 -5.13 3.46
N GLY A 132 3.49 -5.56 3.17
CA GLY A 132 3.21 -6.84 2.52
C GLY A 132 3.92 -6.96 1.17
N HIS A 133 3.90 -5.92 0.34
CA HIS A 133 4.60 -5.96 -0.94
C HIS A 133 6.13 -5.90 -0.81
N LEU A 134 6.67 -5.23 0.21
CA LEU A 134 8.11 -5.21 0.47
C LEU A 134 8.63 -6.58 0.94
N TRP A 135 7.87 -7.19 1.86
CA TRP A 135 8.20 -8.46 2.50
C TRP A 135 7.02 -9.44 2.38
N PRO A 136 6.77 -9.97 1.17
CA PRO A 136 5.62 -10.81 0.91
C PRO A 136 5.77 -12.18 1.55
N VAL A 137 4.85 -12.51 2.46
CA VAL A 137 4.84 -13.81 3.16
C VAL A 137 4.75 -14.99 2.18
N TRP A 138 4.01 -14.83 1.09
CA TRP A 138 3.80 -15.86 0.07
C TRP A 138 5.05 -16.14 -0.79
N PHE A 139 6.03 -15.23 -0.80
CA PHE A 139 7.17 -15.28 -1.71
C PHE A 139 8.52 -15.21 -0.98
N GLY A 140 8.58 -15.73 0.24
CA GLY A 140 9.81 -15.84 1.03
C GLY A 140 10.35 -14.48 1.48
N PHE A 141 9.46 -13.51 1.73
CA PHE A 141 9.77 -12.17 2.22
C PHE A 141 10.73 -11.35 1.34
N LYS A 142 10.77 -11.65 0.04
CA LYS A 142 11.59 -10.94 -0.96
C LYS A 142 10.70 -10.40 -2.08
N GLY A 143 10.22 -9.16 -1.93
CA GLY A 143 9.30 -8.51 -2.87
C GLY A 143 9.87 -7.33 -3.63
N GLY A 144 8.99 -6.40 -4.01
CA GLY A 144 9.32 -5.18 -4.73
C GLY A 144 9.70 -4.01 -3.82
N LYS A 145 9.65 -2.78 -4.34
CA LYS A 145 10.05 -1.54 -3.62
C LYS A 145 8.88 -0.66 -3.18
N GLY A 146 7.65 -1.11 -3.41
CA GLY A 146 6.45 -0.48 -2.83
C GLY A 146 5.87 0.72 -3.58
N VAL A 147 6.55 1.27 -4.59
CA VAL A 147 6.09 2.50 -5.28
C VAL A 147 4.70 2.33 -5.91
N ALA A 148 4.46 1.24 -6.63
CA ALA A 148 3.15 1.00 -7.28
C ALA A 148 2.04 0.75 -6.26
N VAL A 149 2.32 -0.02 -5.21
CA VAL A 149 1.35 -0.32 -4.15
C VAL A 149 1.00 0.93 -3.35
N ALA A 150 2.02 1.73 -3.01
CA ALA A 150 1.83 3.03 -2.39
C ALA A 150 1.00 3.96 -3.29
N ALA A 151 1.32 4.06 -4.59
CA ALA A 151 0.52 4.87 -5.52
C ALA A 151 -0.95 4.42 -5.57
N GLY A 152 -1.22 3.12 -5.61
CA GLY A 152 -2.60 2.60 -5.52
C GLY A 152 -3.28 2.94 -4.20
N ALA A 153 -2.58 2.79 -3.07
CA ALA A 153 -3.10 3.14 -1.76
C ALA A 153 -3.40 4.65 -1.63
N ILE A 154 -2.52 5.51 -2.14
CA ILE A 154 -2.71 6.96 -2.16
C ILE A 154 -3.85 7.34 -3.11
N LEU A 155 -4.00 6.65 -4.25
CA LEU A 155 -5.13 6.87 -5.17
C LEU A 155 -6.48 6.67 -4.47
N ALA A 156 -6.60 5.63 -3.65
CA ALA A 156 -7.80 5.36 -2.89
C ALA A 156 -8.03 6.34 -1.72
N SER A 157 -6.96 6.89 -1.14
CA SER A 157 -7.05 7.75 0.04
C SER A 157 -7.11 9.25 -0.29
N GLN A 158 -6.21 9.72 -1.16
CA GLN A 158 -5.93 11.11 -1.50
C GLN A 158 -5.60 11.23 -3.01
N PRO A 159 -6.60 11.15 -3.91
CA PRO A 159 -6.38 11.11 -5.36
C PRO A 159 -5.67 12.35 -5.91
N VAL A 160 -5.90 13.53 -5.33
CA VAL A 160 -5.22 14.78 -5.74
C VAL A 160 -3.73 14.72 -5.43
N VAL A 161 -3.35 14.15 -4.27
CA VAL A 161 -1.94 14.00 -3.88
C VAL A 161 -1.22 13.02 -4.80
N VAL A 162 -1.79 11.85 -5.12
CA VAL A 162 -1.14 10.92 -6.05
C VAL A 162 -1.04 11.51 -7.45
N ALA A 163 -2.02 12.30 -7.90
CA ALA A 163 -1.96 12.97 -9.21
C ALA A 163 -0.79 13.97 -9.26
N ALA A 164 -0.63 14.80 -8.22
CA ALA A 164 0.50 15.73 -8.11
C ALA A 164 1.85 15.00 -8.06
N LEU A 165 1.96 13.91 -7.28
CA LEU A 165 3.16 13.08 -7.25
C LEU A 165 3.44 12.40 -8.58
N ALA A 166 2.41 11.94 -9.30
CA ALA A 166 2.54 11.33 -10.61
C ALA A 166 3.13 12.31 -11.63
N VAL A 167 2.70 13.58 -11.62
CA VAL A 167 3.31 14.63 -12.44
C VAL A 167 4.81 14.72 -12.17
N VAL A 168 5.22 14.87 -10.90
CA VAL A 168 6.64 14.94 -10.53
C VAL A 168 7.40 13.67 -10.96
N PHE A 169 6.82 12.50 -10.72
CA PHE A 169 7.42 11.22 -11.09
C PHE A 169 7.68 11.14 -12.58
N PHE A 170 6.67 11.40 -13.42
CA PHE A 170 6.77 11.27 -14.86
C PHE A 170 7.66 12.34 -15.47
N THR A 171 7.59 13.59 -14.99
CA THR A 171 8.53 14.64 -15.40
C THR A 171 9.97 14.21 -15.17
N LEU A 172 10.31 13.71 -13.97
CA LEU A 172 11.66 13.22 -13.68
C LEU A 172 12.00 11.97 -14.48
N ALA A 173 11.06 11.05 -14.64
CA ALA A 173 11.30 9.78 -15.32
C ALA A 173 11.58 10.01 -16.82
N PHE A 174 10.90 10.96 -17.45
CA PHE A 174 11.11 11.28 -18.87
C PHE A 174 12.34 12.17 -19.12
N THR A 175 12.62 13.12 -18.24
CA THR A 175 13.78 14.03 -18.39
C THR A 175 15.09 13.34 -18.03
N THR A 176 15.15 12.61 -16.91
CA THR A 176 16.39 11.97 -16.44
C THR A 176 16.58 10.56 -16.98
N ARG A 177 15.48 9.90 -17.38
CA ARG A 177 15.43 8.46 -17.69
C ARG A 177 15.81 7.57 -16.52
N ILE A 178 15.85 8.06 -15.27
CA ILE A 178 16.22 7.25 -14.09
C ILE A 178 15.01 7.04 -13.19
N VAL A 179 14.35 5.88 -13.33
CA VAL A 179 13.11 5.55 -12.59
C VAL A 179 13.30 5.55 -11.07
N SER A 180 14.46 5.11 -10.58
CA SER A 180 14.73 5.11 -9.14
C SER A 180 14.83 6.52 -8.57
N LEU A 181 15.39 7.47 -9.33
CA LEU A 181 15.48 8.87 -8.91
C LEU A 181 14.06 9.44 -8.76
N SER A 182 13.22 9.28 -9.79
CA SER A 182 11.81 9.69 -9.73
C SER A 182 11.07 9.09 -8.53
N SER A 183 11.28 7.79 -8.29
CA SER A 183 10.64 7.06 -7.18
C SER A 183 11.05 7.60 -5.80
N ILE A 184 12.34 7.87 -5.61
CA ILE A 184 12.88 8.43 -4.36
C ILE A 184 12.34 9.84 -4.16
N THR A 185 12.35 10.68 -5.20
CA THR A 185 11.87 12.06 -5.09
C THR A 185 10.41 12.10 -4.67
N VAL A 186 9.53 11.32 -5.30
CA VAL A 186 8.11 11.32 -4.89
C VAL A 186 7.88 10.71 -3.53
N ALA A 187 8.70 9.74 -3.11
CA ALA A 187 8.63 9.19 -1.75
C ALA A 187 8.99 10.25 -0.68
N VAL A 188 9.97 11.12 -0.96
CA VAL A 188 10.35 12.23 -0.08
C VAL A 188 9.29 13.33 -0.09
N LEU A 189 8.70 13.63 -1.25
CA LEU A 189 7.69 14.68 -1.38
C LEU A 189 6.30 14.25 -0.88
N TYR A 190 6.02 12.96 -0.77
CA TYR A 190 4.71 12.45 -0.34
C TYR A 190 4.21 13.05 0.99
N PRO A 191 4.97 13.05 2.11
CA PRO A 191 4.53 13.71 3.34
C PRO A 191 4.29 15.21 3.18
N VAL A 192 5.08 15.91 2.37
CA VAL A 192 4.94 17.35 2.12
C VAL A 192 3.62 17.63 1.38
N PHE A 193 3.36 16.89 0.29
CA PHE A 193 2.15 17.08 -0.50
C PHE A 193 0.90 16.69 0.29
N THR A 194 1.00 15.66 1.12
CA THR A 194 -0.07 15.27 2.06
C THR A 194 -0.34 16.39 3.06
N ALA A 195 0.69 16.97 3.69
CA ALA A 195 0.54 18.03 4.67
C ALA A 195 -0.12 19.29 4.05
N LEU A 196 0.34 19.70 2.87
CA LEU A 196 -0.22 20.84 2.14
C LEU A 196 -1.67 20.61 1.75
N TRP A 197 -2.01 19.40 1.30
CA TRP A 197 -3.37 19.05 0.94
C TRP A 197 -4.32 19.04 2.15
N CYS A 198 -3.92 18.40 3.25
CA CYS A 198 -4.69 18.42 4.49
C CYS A 198 -4.87 19.86 5.02
N TRP A 199 -3.82 20.68 4.97
CA TRP A 199 -3.92 22.10 5.36
C TRP A 199 -4.91 22.88 4.50
N TYR A 200 -4.85 22.70 3.17
CA TYR A 200 -5.76 23.36 2.24
C TYR A 200 -7.24 22.99 2.46
N GLN A 201 -7.50 21.72 2.82
CA GLN A 201 -8.86 21.23 3.09
C GLN A 201 -9.36 21.57 4.50
N GLY A 202 -8.50 22.07 5.39
CA GLY A 202 -8.83 22.24 6.81
C GLY A 202 -8.94 20.92 7.59
N ASP A 203 -8.35 19.84 7.06
CA ASP A 203 -8.38 18.49 7.64
C ASP A 203 -7.27 18.30 8.70
N VAL A 204 -7.34 17.19 9.44
CA VAL A 204 -6.25 16.76 10.33
C VAL A 204 -4.95 16.53 9.54
N ILE A 205 -3.92 17.33 9.86
CA ILE A 205 -2.64 17.31 9.13
C ILE A 205 -1.72 16.19 9.65
N TRP A 206 -1.56 16.11 10.97
CA TRP A 206 -0.45 15.36 11.58
C TRP A 206 -0.48 13.86 11.26
N PHE A 207 -1.66 13.23 11.32
CA PHE A 207 -1.78 11.78 11.20
C PHE A 207 -1.55 11.29 9.75
N PRO A 208 -2.25 11.81 8.72
CA PRO A 208 -1.95 11.47 7.33
C PRO A 208 -0.50 11.76 6.95
N THR A 209 0.06 12.89 7.38
CA THR A 209 1.45 13.26 7.10
C THR A 209 2.44 12.30 7.74
N LEU A 210 2.22 11.86 8.98
CA LEU A 210 3.06 10.87 9.64
C LEU A 210 3.02 9.52 8.90
N CYS A 211 1.83 9.05 8.51
CA CYS A 211 1.70 7.82 7.74
C CYS A 211 2.39 7.93 6.37
N ALA A 212 2.26 9.08 5.70
CA ALA A 212 2.95 9.37 4.45
C ALA A 212 4.47 9.38 4.62
N ALA A 213 4.98 9.93 5.72
CA ALA A 213 6.40 9.93 6.04
C ALA A 213 6.93 8.51 6.28
N ILE A 214 6.18 7.66 7.00
CA ILE A 214 6.52 6.24 7.21
C ILE A 214 6.60 5.50 5.87
N MET A 215 5.57 5.64 5.01
CA MET A 215 5.55 5.01 3.69
C MET A 215 6.69 5.52 2.80
N GLY A 216 6.93 6.83 2.79
CA GLY A 216 8.04 7.46 2.08
C GLY A 216 9.39 6.91 2.53
N ALA A 217 9.62 6.84 3.84
CA ALA A 217 10.84 6.29 4.43
C ALA A 217 11.07 4.82 4.06
N LEU A 218 10.02 3.99 4.10
CA LEU A 218 10.08 2.59 3.66
C LEU A 218 10.49 2.47 2.19
N VAL A 219 9.88 3.26 1.30
CA VAL A 219 10.24 3.28 -0.12
C VAL A 219 11.69 3.73 -0.33
N VAL A 220 12.13 4.80 0.35
CA VAL A 220 13.51 5.29 0.29
C VAL A 220 14.50 4.22 0.77
N TRP A 221 14.21 3.55 1.88
CA TRP A 221 15.04 2.47 2.43
C TRP A 221 15.16 1.28 1.46
N MET A 222 14.08 0.94 0.76
CA MET A 222 14.10 -0.09 -0.29
C MET A 222 14.88 0.32 -1.53
N HIS A 223 15.17 1.61 -1.69
CA HIS A 223 16.00 2.17 -2.75
C HIS A 223 17.47 2.40 -2.35
N ARG A 224 17.92 2.00 -1.15
CA ARG A 224 19.31 2.19 -0.69
C ARG A 224 20.39 1.78 -1.70
N ALA A 225 20.21 0.65 -2.37
CA ALA A 225 21.15 0.19 -3.40
C ALA A 225 21.11 1.06 -4.67
N ASN A 226 19.96 1.64 -5.02
CA ASN A 226 19.85 2.61 -6.10
C ASN A 226 20.47 3.96 -5.72
N ILE A 227 20.30 4.39 -4.48
CA ILE A 227 20.93 5.61 -3.97
C ILE A 227 22.45 5.48 -4.09
N GLN A 228 23.02 4.34 -3.72
CA GLN A 228 24.45 4.09 -3.89
C GLN A 228 24.89 4.15 -5.37
N ARG A 229 24.14 3.54 -6.28
CA ARG A 229 24.43 3.63 -7.73
C ARG A 229 24.26 5.04 -8.30
N LEU A 230 23.26 5.79 -7.85
CA LEU A 230 23.06 7.20 -8.22
C LEU A 230 24.26 8.05 -7.80
N ARG A 231 24.72 7.90 -6.55
CA ARG A 231 25.92 8.58 -6.04
C ARG A 231 27.17 8.23 -6.84
N ASN A 232 27.27 6.97 -7.28
CA ASN A 232 28.39 6.49 -8.07
C ASN A 232 28.25 6.77 -9.58
N GLY A 233 27.16 7.39 -10.05
CA GLY A 233 26.91 7.62 -11.48
C GLY A 233 26.67 6.34 -12.30
N THR A 234 26.32 5.22 -11.65
CA THR A 234 26.17 3.88 -12.26
C THR A 234 24.72 3.38 -12.29
N GLU A 235 23.75 4.23 -11.92
CA GLU A 235 22.34 3.84 -11.96
C GLU A 235 21.84 3.73 -13.40
N TYR A 236 21.09 2.67 -13.67
CA TYR A 236 20.61 2.36 -15.01
C TYR A 236 19.63 3.41 -15.53
N LYS A 237 19.94 3.98 -16.70
CA LYS A 237 18.97 4.77 -17.45
C LYS A 237 18.02 3.85 -18.21
N PHE A 238 16.75 4.21 -18.21
CA PHE A 238 15.70 3.50 -18.89
C PHE A 238 15.88 3.64 -20.40
N GLY A 239 15.85 2.51 -21.12
CA GLY A 239 16.04 2.45 -22.58
C GLY A 239 17.49 2.22 -23.05
N GLU A 240 18.47 2.18 -22.16
CA GLU A 240 19.83 1.77 -22.53
C GLU A 240 19.89 0.26 -22.80
N LYS A 241 20.42 -0.13 -23.97
CA LYS A 241 20.69 -1.54 -24.28
C LYS A 241 21.86 -2.01 -23.42
N LYS A 242 21.71 -3.17 -22.79
CA LYS A 242 22.82 -3.87 -22.15
C LYS A 242 23.85 -4.18 -23.25
N LYS A 243 25.08 -3.69 -23.11
CA LYS A 243 26.21 -4.22 -23.90
C LYS A 243 26.45 -5.66 -23.49
#